data_AF-A0A2H9N958-F1
#
_entry.id   AF-A0A2H9N958-F1
#
_cell.length_a   1.000
_cell.length_b   1.000
_cell.length_c   1.000
_cell.angle_alpha   90.00
_cell.angle_beta   90.00
_cell.angle_gamma   90.00
#
_symmetry.space_group_name_H-M   'P 1'
#
loop_
_entity.id
_entity.type
_entity.pdbx_description
1 polymer ?
#
loop_
_entity_poly.entity_id
_entity_poly.type
_entity_poly.pdbx_seq_one_letter_code
_entity_poly.pdbx_strand_id
1 'polypeptide(L)'
;MSVWELSGSRQVTVHVRFGDVEQTFTGSVEDVWLSLNRFFGEFLPSFEVSKRLVLRVDLQGLVKDCEGLIAFSKEGANLLVSKDRLTDNETLLLWLLAYHVGNSLGFVSESEVSKEELQA
;
A
#
# COMPACT_ATOMS: atom_id res chain seq x y z
N MET A 1 -20.09 31.03 23.95
CA MET A 1 -18.96 30.81 23.02
C MET A 1 -18.81 29.31 22.84
N SER A 2 -18.85 28.86 21.58
CA SER A 2 -19.17 27.50 21.14
C SER A 2 -18.00 26.51 21.17
N VAL A 3 -18.36 25.24 21.31
CA VAL A 3 -17.55 24.04 21.62
C VAL A 3 -16.90 23.41 20.36
N TRP A 4 -16.48 24.19 19.35
CA TRP A 4 -16.19 23.64 18.00
C TRP A 4 -14.85 24.02 17.35
N GLU A 5 -13.75 24.17 18.10
CA GLU A 5 -12.49 24.64 17.47
C GLU A 5 -11.22 23.86 17.89
N LEU A 6 -11.32 22.53 17.96
CA LEU A 6 -10.16 21.64 18.14
C LEU A 6 -10.18 20.42 17.20
N SER A 7 -10.42 20.62 15.90
CA SER A 7 -9.93 19.68 14.89
C SER A 7 -8.71 20.27 14.20
N GLY A 8 -7.55 20.21 14.86
CA GLY A 8 -6.28 20.53 14.20
C GLY A 8 -6.08 19.54 13.06
N SER A 9 -6.15 20.01 11.81
CA SER A 9 -5.81 19.20 10.65
C SER A 9 -4.37 18.71 10.84
N ARG A 10 -4.19 17.40 11.06
CA ARG A 10 -2.86 16.78 11.15
C ARG A 10 -2.23 16.82 9.77
N GLN A 11 -1.55 17.93 9.48
CA GLN A 11 -0.78 18.06 8.27
C GLN A 11 0.58 17.41 8.46
N VAL A 12 0.99 16.65 7.46
CA VAL A 12 2.32 16.05 7.37
C VAL A 12 3.10 16.81 6.32
N THR A 13 4.37 17.10 6.61
CA THR A 13 5.31 17.68 5.66
C THR A 13 6.49 16.73 5.49
N VAL A 14 6.83 16.42 4.24
CA VAL A 14 7.97 15.56 3.90
C VAL A 14 8.85 16.29 2.90
N HIS A 15 10.14 16.38 3.22
CA HIS A 15 11.17 16.89 2.33
C HIS A 15 11.97 15.71 1.78
N VAL A 16 11.96 15.56 0.46
CA VAL A 16 12.71 14.50 -0.22
C VAL A 16 13.81 15.14 -1.05
N ARG A 17 15.05 14.69 -0.82
CA ARG A 17 16.21 15.05 -1.64
C ARG A 17 16.85 13.78 -2.19
N PHE A 18 16.92 13.65 -3.51
CA PHE A 18 17.52 12.52 -4.20
C PHE A 18 18.33 13.01 -5.40
N GLY A 19 19.66 12.86 -5.36
CA GLY A 19 20.55 13.48 -6.35
C GLY A 19 20.36 14.99 -6.38
N ASP A 20 20.08 15.53 -7.56
CA ASP A 20 19.81 16.96 -7.78
C ASP A 20 18.33 17.34 -7.61
N VAL A 21 17.46 16.39 -7.25
CA VAL A 21 16.03 16.61 -7.12
C VAL A 21 15.68 16.86 -5.66
N GLU A 22 15.06 18.00 -5.40
CA GLU A 22 14.53 18.37 -4.09
C GLU A 22 13.05 18.73 -4.21
N GLN A 23 12.19 18.02 -3.47
CA GLN A 23 10.76 18.25 -3.45
C GLN A 23 10.21 18.23 -2.03
N THR A 24 9.18 19.03 -1.81
CA THR A 24 8.49 19.13 -0.52
C THR A 24 7.01 18.84 -0.72
N PHE A 25 6.49 17.88 0.03
CA PHE A 25 5.07 17.53 0.05
C PHE A 25 4.48 17.99 1.37
N THR A 26 3.32 18.66 1.36
CA THR A 26 2.58 19.04 2.58
C THR A 26 1.10 18.83 2.36
N GLY A 27 0.44 18.13 3.28
CA GLY A 27 -0.97 17.78 3.14
C GLY A 27 -1.47 16.84 4.22
N SER A 28 -2.61 16.18 3.99
CA SER A 28 -3.04 15.05 4.82
C SER A 28 -2.05 13.89 4.71
N VAL A 29 -2.17 12.91 5.60
CA VAL A 29 -1.32 11.70 5.55
C VAL A 29 -1.50 10.99 4.21
N GLU A 30 -2.75 10.87 3.76
CA GLU A 30 -3.14 10.23 2.51
C GLU A 30 -2.58 10.97 1.29
N ASP A 31 -2.69 12.31 1.27
CA ASP A 31 -2.20 13.13 0.16
C ASP A 31 -0.66 13.07 0.04
N VAL A 32 0.03 13.12 1.18
CA VAL A 32 1.49 13.05 1.23
C VAL A 32 1.98 11.67 0.83
N TRP A 33 1.31 10.61 1.27
CA TRP A 33 1.61 9.23 0.87
C TRP A 33 1.48 9.02 -0.65
N LEU A 34 0.37 9.45 -1.24
CA LEU A 34 0.16 9.37 -2.70
C LEU A 34 1.22 10.17 -3.47
N SER A 35 1.57 11.36 -2.97
CA SER A 35 2.59 12.22 -3.59
C SER A 35 3.99 11.60 -3.53
N LEU A 36 4.35 10.96 -2.41
CA LEU A 36 5.61 10.24 -2.27
C LEU A 36 5.69 9.02 -3.19
N ASN A 37 4.63 8.21 -3.26
CA ASN A 37 4.59 7.06 -4.17
C ASN A 37 4.76 7.50 -5.64
N ARG A 38 4.10 8.59 -6.04
CA ARG A 38 4.28 9.16 -7.38
C ARG A 38 5.71 9.66 -7.58
N PHE A 39 6.26 10.39 -6.61
CA PHE A 39 7.64 10.89 -6.67
C PHE A 39 8.64 9.75 -6.90
N PHE A 40 8.56 8.67 -6.13
CA PHE A 40 9.44 7.52 -6.33
C PHE A 40 9.14 6.75 -7.62
N GLY A 41 7.88 6.65 -8.04
CA GLY A 41 7.51 6.03 -9.31
C GLY A 41 8.06 6.76 -10.55
N GLU A 42 8.05 8.09 -10.51
CA GLU A 42 8.50 8.98 -11.60
C GLU A 42 10.01 9.27 -11.55
N PHE A 43 10.64 9.35 -10.37
CA PHE A 43 12.07 9.70 -10.19
C PHE A 43 13.02 8.52 -9.93
N LEU A 44 12.51 7.29 -9.74
CA LEU A 44 13.32 6.07 -9.85
C LEU A 44 13.44 5.47 -11.28
N PRO A 45 13.59 6.22 -12.40
CA PRO A 45 14.08 5.65 -13.65
C PRO A 45 15.58 5.31 -13.62
N SER A 46 16.33 5.65 -12.57
CA SER A 46 17.78 5.42 -12.48
C SER A 46 18.18 4.00 -12.07
N PHE A 47 17.23 3.14 -11.71
CA PHE A 47 17.43 1.70 -11.61
C PHE A 47 17.41 1.07 -13.03
N GLU A 48 18.34 1.51 -13.88
CA GLU A 48 18.57 1.08 -15.28
C GLU A 48 18.79 -0.44 -15.41
N VAL A 49 19.26 -1.10 -14.34
CA VAL A 49 19.51 -2.55 -14.33
C VAL A 49 18.21 -3.37 -14.24
N SER A 50 17.13 -2.78 -13.72
CA SER A 50 15.87 -3.49 -13.42
C SER A 50 14.75 -3.26 -14.45
N LYS A 51 14.85 -2.28 -15.37
CA LYS A 51 13.79 -2.03 -16.36
C LYS A 51 13.52 -3.20 -17.32
N ARG A 52 14.48 -4.12 -17.51
CA ARG A 52 14.31 -5.36 -18.31
C ARG A 52 14.11 -6.62 -17.48
N LEU A 53 14.30 -6.55 -16.17
CA LEU A 53 14.20 -7.68 -15.24
C LEU A 53 12.99 -7.59 -14.31
N VAL A 54 12.38 -6.41 -14.18
CA VAL A 54 11.29 -6.14 -13.24
C VAL A 54 10.04 -5.76 -14.04
N LEU A 55 9.06 -6.66 -14.04
CA LEU A 55 7.68 -6.30 -14.37
C LEU A 55 7.24 -5.26 -13.33
N ARG A 56 7.10 -3.99 -13.75
CA ARG A 56 6.52 -2.96 -12.87
C ARG A 56 5.03 -3.26 -12.74
N VAL A 57 4.64 -3.83 -11.61
CA VAL A 57 3.23 -3.98 -11.24
C VAL A 57 2.66 -2.57 -11.08
N ASP A 58 1.59 -2.26 -11.81
CA ASP A 58 0.80 -1.06 -11.58
C ASP A 58 0.08 -1.23 -10.23
N LEU A 59 0.75 -0.81 -9.16
CA LEU A 59 0.23 -0.96 -7.80
C LEU A 59 -1.08 -0.19 -7.62
N GLN A 60 -1.28 0.93 -8.32
CA GLN A 60 -2.51 1.70 -8.23
C GLN A 60 -3.68 0.93 -8.85
N GLY A 61 -3.50 0.38 -10.05
CA GLY A 61 -4.48 -0.49 -10.69
C GLY A 61 -4.77 -1.72 -9.83
N LEU A 62 -3.73 -2.37 -9.32
CA LEU A 62 -3.85 -3.56 -8.48
C LEU A 62 -4.62 -3.29 -7.18
N VAL A 63 -4.33 -2.19 -6.48
CA VAL A 63 -5.05 -1.81 -5.25
C VAL A 63 -6.52 -1.56 -5.54
N LYS A 64 -6.82 -0.89 -6.66
CA LYS A 64 -8.20 -0.65 -7.09
C LYS A 64 -8.93 -1.95 -7.39
N ASP A 65 -8.27 -2.90 -8.04
CA ASP A 65 -8.85 -4.22 -8.32
C ASP A 65 -9.07 -5.06 -7.05
N CYS A 66 -8.36 -4.75 -5.96
CA CYS A 66 -8.52 -5.39 -4.65
C CYS A 66 -9.65 -4.77 -3.80
N GLU A 67 -10.25 -3.66 -4.22
CA GLU A 67 -11.32 -3.00 -3.47
C GLU A 67 -12.50 -3.96 -3.24
N GLY A 68 -12.92 -4.11 -1.98
CA GLY A 68 -14.01 -5.03 -1.60
C GLY A 68 -13.63 -6.51 -1.59
N LEU A 69 -12.38 -6.86 -1.94
CA LEU A 69 -11.84 -8.22 -1.83
C LEU A 69 -10.90 -8.36 -0.62
N ILE A 70 -10.15 -7.30 -0.31
CA ILE A 70 -9.11 -7.29 0.72
C ILE A 70 -9.30 -6.09 1.63
N ALA A 71 -9.08 -6.27 2.93
CA ALA A 71 -9.02 -5.19 3.92
C ALA A 71 -7.75 -5.31 4.76
N PHE A 72 -7.31 -4.18 5.33
CA PHE A 72 -6.18 -4.14 6.25
C PHE A 72 -6.65 -3.64 7.62
N SER A 73 -6.25 -4.35 8.67
CA SER A 73 -6.48 -3.97 10.07
C SER A 73 -5.13 -3.86 10.80
N LYS A 74 -5.18 -3.58 12.10
CA LYS A 74 -3.98 -3.60 12.95
C LYS A 74 -3.42 -5.00 13.15
N GLU A 75 -4.24 -6.03 12.94
CA GLU A 75 -3.82 -7.43 13.05
C GLU A 75 -3.18 -7.95 11.76
N GLY A 76 -3.48 -7.35 10.60
CA GLY A 76 -2.92 -7.76 9.32
C GLY A 76 -3.88 -7.61 8.15
N ALA A 77 -3.63 -8.36 7.09
CA ALA A 77 -4.51 -8.43 5.94
C ALA A 77 -5.73 -9.32 6.24
N ASN A 78 -6.87 -9.03 5.64
CA ASN A 78 -8.12 -9.77 5.81
C ASN A 78 -8.78 -9.94 4.45
N LEU A 79 -9.29 -11.14 4.16
CA LEU A 79 -10.08 -11.40 2.97
C LEU A 79 -11.56 -11.11 3.23
N LEU A 80 -12.16 -10.31 2.36
CA LEU A 80 -13.58 -9.95 2.43
C LEU A 80 -14.47 -10.92 1.63
N VAL A 81 -13.84 -11.75 0.79
CA VAL A 81 -14.52 -12.78 -0.01
C VAL A 81 -14.75 -14.03 0.83
N SER A 82 -15.95 -14.59 0.74
CA SER A 82 -16.29 -15.82 1.44
C SER A 82 -15.57 -17.03 0.85
N LYS A 83 -15.02 -17.89 1.71
CA LYS A 83 -14.20 -19.06 1.32
C LYS A 83 -14.94 -20.07 0.44
N ASP A 84 -16.26 -20.19 0.59
CA ASP A 84 -17.10 -21.08 -0.24
C ASP A 84 -17.15 -20.68 -1.72
N ARG A 85 -16.67 -19.47 -2.06
CA ARG A 85 -16.66 -18.96 -3.44
C ARG A 85 -15.31 -19.12 -4.14
N LEU A 86 -14.28 -19.58 -3.43
CA LEU A 86 -12.92 -19.70 -3.93
C LEU A 86 -12.43 -21.13 -3.73
N THR A 87 -11.63 -21.62 -4.68
CA THR A 87 -10.83 -22.82 -4.47
C THR A 87 -9.70 -22.56 -3.48
N ASP A 88 -9.10 -23.61 -2.92
CA ASP A 88 -7.94 -23.49 -2.03
C ASP A 88 -6.78 -22.70 -2.67
N ASN A 89 -6.54 -22.94 -3.96
CA ASN A 89 -5.51 -22.23 -4.72
C ASN A 89 -5.83 -20.76 -4.89
N GLU A 90 -7.08 -20.40 -5.20
CA GLU A 90 -7.50 -19.01 -5.33
C GLU A 90 -7.45 -18.28 -3.99
N THR A 91 -7.84 -18.96 -2.91
CA THR A 91 -7.75 -18.43 -1.54
C THR A 91 -6.30 -18.15 -1.15
N LEU A 92 -5.39 -19.10 -1.42
CA LEU A 92 -3.96 -18.93 -1.18
C LEU A 92 -3.38 -17.77 -2.00
N LEU A 93 -3.71 -17.69 -3.30
CA LEU A 93 -3.26 -16.60 -4.16
C LEU A 93 -3.77 -15.24 -3.68
N LEU A 94 -5.02 -15.17 -3.23
CA LEU A 94 -5.61 -13.93 -2.73
C LEU A 94 -4.97 -13.49 -1.41
N TRP A 95 -4.63 -14.43 -0.52
CA TRP A 95 -3.85 -14.14 0.68
C TRP A 95 -2.45 -13.61 0.37
N LEU A 96 -1.73 -14.26 -0.56
CA LEU A 96 -0.41 -13.79 -1.00
C LEU A 96 -0.48 -12.40 -1.62
N LEU A 97 -1.52 -12.14 -2.42
CA LEU A 97 -1.79 -10.83 -2.98
C LEU A 97 -2.06 -9.79 -1.88
N ALA A 98 -2.86 -10.14 -0.88
CA ALA A 98 -3.19 -9.27 0.24
C ALA A 98 -1.94 -8.85 1.02
N TYR A 99 -1.07 -9.80 1.36
CA TYR A 99 0.19 -9.52 2.05
C TYR A 99 1.19 -8.75 1.17
N HIS A 100 1.26 -9.06 -0.13
CA HIS A 100 2.10 -8.32 -1.06
C HIS A 100 1.67 -6.85 -1.17
N VAL A 101 0.37 -6.59 -1.32
CA VAL A 101 -0.21 -5.24 -1.40
C VAL A 101 -0.06 -4.53 -0.04
N GLY A 102 -0.37 -5.21 1.05
CA GLY A 102 -0.24 -4.67 2.41
C GLY A 102 1.18 -4.25 2.76
N ASN A 103 2.17 -5.07 2.41
CA ASN A 103 3.58 -4.74 2.57
C ASN A 103 4.02 -3.59 1.64
N SER A 104 3.59 -3.61 0.37
CA SER A 104 3.89 -2.54 -0.59
C SER A 104 3.30 -1.19 -0.19
N LEU A 105 2.18 -1.19 0.54
CA LEU A 105 1.54 0.00 1.09
C LEU A 105 2.02 0.39 2.49
N GLY A 106 2.85 -0.44 3.13
CA GLY A 106 3.34 -0.22 4.50
C GLY A 106 2.30 -0.49 5.60
N PHE A 107 1.19 -1.17 5.28
CA PHE A 107 0.16 -1.58 6.25
C PHE A 107 0.49 -2.90 6.96
N VAL A 108 1.35 -3.73 6.35
CA VAL A 108 1.79 -5.00 6.92
C VAL A 108 3.30 -5.01 6.98
N SER A 109 3.89 -5.35 8.13
CA SER A 109 5.33 -5.28 8.37
C SER A 109 6.11 -6.49 7.82
N GLU A 110 5.43 -7.59 7.53
CA GLU A 110 6.04 -8.83 7.06
C GLU A 110 5.32 -9.31 5.80
N SER A 111 6.06 -9.71 4.76
CA SER A 111 5.49 -10.23 3.50
C SER A 111 5.17 -11.73 3.57
N GLU A 112 5.06 -12.28 4.78
CA GLU A 112 4.91 -13.70 5.04
C GLU A 112 3.48 -14.00 5.48
N VAL A 113 2.88 -15.02 4.87
CA VAL A 113 1.56 -15.52 5.28
C VAL A 113 1.81 -16.67 6.26
N SER A 114 1.34 -16.54 7.50
CA SER A 114 1.49 -17.60 8.51
C SER A 114 0.55 -18.78 8.23
N LYS A 115 0.86 -19.95 8.79
CA LYS A 115 0.04 -21.15 8.62
C LYS A 115 -1.34 -20.97 9.27
N GLU A 116 -1.39 -20.24 10.36
CA GLU A 116 -2.59 -19.94 11.13
C GLU A 116 -3.57 -19.07 10.32
N GLU A 117 -3.06 -18.10 9.56
CA GLU A 117 -3.83 -17.25 8.64
C GLU A 117 -4.43 -18.05 7.47
N LEU A 118 -3.69 -19.04 6.95
CA LEU A 118 -4.21 -19.93 5.90
C LEU A 118 -5.34 -20.84 6.40
N GLN A 119 -5.38 -21.12 7.70
CA GLN A 119 -6.35 -22.02 8.32
C GLN A 119 -7.61 -21.30 8.83
N ALA A 120 -7.51 -20.01 9.18
CA ALA A 120 -8.60 -19.15 9.66
C ALA A 120 -9.56 -18.78 8.55
#